data_AF-A0A1D9BGY9-F1
#
_entry.id   AF-A0A1D9BGY9-F1
#
_cell.length_a   1.000
_cell.length_b   1.000
_cell.length_c   1.000
_cell.angle_alpha   90.00
_cell.angle_beta   90.00
_cell.angle_gamma   90.00
#
_symmetry.space_group_name_H-M   'P 1'
#
loop_
_entity.id
_entity.type
_entity.pdbx_description
1 polymer ?
#
loop_
_entity_poly.entity_id
_entity_poly.type
_entity_poly.pdbx_seq_one_letter_code
_entity_poly.pdbx_strand_id
1 'polypeptide(L)'
;MTLPLSTDIPRYGADDDTEQAWQWFHAVCQLVATELAVQRPGTLALVDDGDEVYWLTEQDGFCHLACAPTHDGEVVTGAAARVVDLAGFGVDELNYKREALTRWLMNQTTMRVGDPRLLQLPVGGDTA
;
A
#
# COMPACT_ATOMS: atom_id res chain seq x y z
N MET A 1 -4.30 18.26 -10.81
CA MET A 1 -5.56 17.86 -10.15
C MET A 1 -5.18 16.70 -9.24
N THR A 2 -5.32 16.85 -7.92
CA THR A 2 -5.00 15.77 -6.97
C THR A 2 -6.24 14.90 -6.86
N LEU A 3 -6.15 13.62 -7.25
CA LEU A 3 -7.27 12.70 -7.12
C LEU A 3 -7.55 12.44 -5.63
N PRO A 4 -8.82 12.21 -5.24
CA PRO A 4 -9.14 11.83 -3.88
C PRO A 4 -8.48 10.50 -3.53
N LEU A 5 -7.96 10.37 -2.30
CA LEU A 5 -7.52 9.09 -1.76
C LEU A 5 -8.75 8.24 -1.44
N SER A 6 -8.72 6.95 -1.81
CA SER A 6 -9.71 6.00 -1.29
C SER A 6 -9.49 5.81 0.21
N THR A 7 -10.60 5.85 0.95
CA THR A 7 -10.64 5.60 2.40
C THR A 7 -11.43 4.35 2.74
N ASP A 8 -11.71 3.50 1.74
CA ASP A 8 -12.51 2.31 1.93
C ASP A 8 -11.76 1.28 2.79
N ILE A 9 -12.47 0.75 3.79
CA ILE A 9 -11.98 -0.34 4.63
C ILE A 9 -12.88 -1.56 4.34
N PRO A 10 -12.32 -2.67 3.83
CA PRO A 10 -13.10 -3.86 3.54
C PRO A 10 -13.64 -4.48 4.82
N ARG A 11 -14.75 -5.20 4.68
CA ARG A 11 -15.19 -6.14 5.72
C ARG A 11 -14.47 -7.45 5.53
N TYR A 12 -13.55 -7.75 6.44
CA TYR A 12 -12.73 -8.96 6.37
C TYR A 12 -13.43 -10.22 6.87
N GLY A 13 -14.52 -10.06 7.65
CA GLY A 13 -15.29 -11.20 8.17
C GLY A 13 -14.49 -12.12 9.10
N ALA A 14 -13.46 -11.59 9.75
CA ALA A 14 -12.62 -12.28 10.72
C ALA A 14 -13.16 -12.12 12.15
N ASP A 15 -12.48 -12.69 13.15
CA ASP A 15 -12.75 -12.36 14.55
C ASP A 15 -12.49 -10.88 14.88
N ASP A 16 -13.05 -10.41 15.99
CA ASP A 16 -13.00 -9.00 16.40
C ASP A 16 -11.57 -8.45 16.51
N ASP A 17 -10.62 -9.26 16.99
CA ASP A 17 -9.22 -8.85 17.15
C ASP A 17 -8.54 -8.66 15.78
N THR A 18 -8.79 -9.59 14.86
CA THR A 18 -8.29 -9.51 13.49
C THR A 18 -8.93 -8.35 12.73
N GLU A 19 -10.23 -8.11 12.89
CA GLU A 19 -10.90 -6.95 12.28
C GLU A 19 -10.34 -5.63 12.82
N GLN A 20 -10.11 -5.53 14.14
CA GLN A 20 -9.48 -4.36 14.73
C GLN A 20 -8.05 -4.15 14.22
N ALA A 21 -7.25 -5.21 14.10
CA ALA A 21 -5.90 -5.14 13.55
C ALA A 21 -5.89 -4.62 12.11
N TRP A 22 -6.84 -5.08 11.28
CA TRP A 22 -7.05 -4.59 9.92
C TRP A 22 -7.40 -3.10 9.89
N GLN A 23 -8.32 -2.65 10.75
CA GLN A 23 -8.71 -1.24 10.83
C GLN A 23 -7.53 -0.34 11.19
N TRP A 24 -6.70 -0.76 12.15
CA TRP A 24 -5.50 -0.01 12.52
C TRP A 24 -4.46 0.00 11.41
N PHE A 25 -4.24 -1.14 10.75
CA PHE A 25 -3.34 -1.21 9.60
C PHE A 25 -3.79 -0.26 8.48
N HIS A 26 -5.09 -0.25 8.14
CA HIS A 26 -5.65 0.66 7.16
C HIS A 26 -5.52 2.13 7.53
N ALA A 27 -5.75 2.48 8.80
CA ALA A 27 -5.56 3.84 9.26
C ALA A 27 -4.12 4.33 9.04
N VAL A 28 -3.12 3.48 9.32
CA VAL A 28 -1.71 3.81 9.04
C VAL A 28 -1.47 3.91 7.53
N CYS A 29 -2.04 3.01 6.73
CA CYS A 29 -1.93 3.06 5.27
C CYS A 29 -2.50 4.37 4.69
N GLN A 30 -3.59 4.90 5.24
CA GLN A 30 -4.16 6.19 4.82
C GLN A 30 -3.21 7.36 5.13
N LEU A 31 -2.51 7.33 6.26
CA LEU A 31 -1.48 8.33 6.58
C LEU A 31 -0.30 8.26 5.60
N VAL A 32 0.16 7.04 5.30
CA VAL A 32 1.23 6.81 4.31
C VAL A 32 0.81 7.30 2.92
N ALA A 33 -0.42 7.00 2.51
CA ALA A 33 -0.97 7.44 1.24
C ALA A 33 -1.07 8.97 1.16
N THR A 34 -1.47 9.62 2.26
CA THR A 34 -1.51 11.09 2.38
C THR A 34 -0.13 11.71 2.24
N GLU A 35 0.88 11.12 2.89
CA GLU A 35 2.26 11.57 2.78
C GLU A 35 2.80 11.40 1.35
N LEU A 36 2.55 10.26 0.71
CA LEU A 36 2.96 10.05 -0.68
C LEU A 36 2.23 10.98 -1.66
N ALA A 37 0.99 11.38 -1.36
CA ALA A 37 0.18 12.23 -2.24
C ALA A 37 0.73 13.66 -2.38
N VAL A 38 1.46 14.15 -1.38
CA VAL A 38 2.14 15.45 -1.46
C VAL A 38 3.49 15.38 -2.18
N GLN A 39 3.97 14.17 -2.48
CA GLN A 39 5.22 13.95 -3.21
C GLN A 39 5.00 13.95 -4.72
N ARG A 40 6.11 13.90 -5.48
CA ARG A 40 6.02 13.83 -6.94
C ARG A 40 5.47 12.47 -7.37
N PRO A 41 4.63 12.40 -8.43
CA PRO A 41 4.24 11.13 -9.03
C PRO A 41 5.44 10.25 -9.35
N GLY A 42 5.31 8.94 -9.14
CA GLY A 42 6.42 8.00 -9.31
C GLY A 42 7.30 7.82 -8.07
N THR A 43 6.87 8.29 -6.90
CA THR A 43 7.58 8.08 -5.63
C THR A 43 7.10 6.81 -4.93
N LEU A 44 8.04 6.01 -4.44
CA LEU A 44 7.83 4.79 -3.67
C LEU A 44 8.33 5.00 -2.25
N ALA A 45 7.55 4.56 -1.27
CA ALA A 45 7.98 4.37 0.10
C ALA A 45 8.76 3.06 0.21
N LEU A 46 10.00 3.15 0.68
CA LEU A 46 10.84 1.99 1.00
C LEU A 46 10.70 1.70 2.49
N VAL A 47 9.98 0.64 2.84
CA VAL A 47 9.75 0.28 4.23
C VAL A 47 10.97 -0.48 4.76
N ASP A 48 11.32 -0.21 6.03
CA ASP A 48 12.46 -0.85 6.69
C ASP A 48 12.37 -2.39 6.61
N ASP A 49 13.53 -3.03 6.61
CA ASP A 49 13.80 -4.44 6.24
C ASP A 49 13.79 -4.73 4.74
N GLY A 50 13.26 -3.82 3.91
CA GLY A 50 13.38 -3.92 2.46
C GLY A 50 12.64 -5.12 1.86
N ASP A 51 11.58 -5.57 2.52
CA ASP A 51 10.74 -6.69 2.11
C ASP A 51 9.53 -6.24 1.26
N GLU A 52 9.11 -4.98 1.43
CA GLU A 52 7.99 -4.39 0.68
C GLU A 52 8.23 -2.92 0.33
N VAL A 53 7.64 -2.51 -0.79
CA VAL A 53 7.57 -1.10 -1.20
C VAL A 53 6.11 -0.70 -1.42
N TYR A 54 5.81 0.57 -1.17
CA TYR A 54 4.46 1.11 -1.28
C TYR A 54 4.43 2.33 -2.19
N TRP A 55 3.34 2.52 -2.95
CA TRP A 55 3.17 3.68 -3.84
C TRP A 55 1.69 4.00 -4.07
N LEU A 56 1.42 5.15 -4.69
CA LEU A 56 0.08 5.53 -5.10
C LEU A 56 -0.22 5.09 -6.53
N THR A 57 -1.35 4.41 -6.73
CA THR A 57 -1.91 4.07 -8.03
C THR A 57 -3.28 4.70 -8.20
N GLU A 58 -3.65 5.07 -9.43
CA GLU A 58 -4.96 5.61 -9.77
C GLU A 58 -5.87 4.48 -10.30
N GLN A 59 -7.04 4.30 -9.68
CA GLN A 59 -8.09 3.40 -10.15
C GLN A 59 -9.47 3.98 -9.83
N ASP A 60 -10.40 3.87 -10.77
CA ASP A 60 -11.78 4.35 -10.65
C ASP A 60 -11.93 5.85 -10.25
N GLY A 61 -10.95 6.68 -10.63
CA GLY A 61 -10.91 8.10 -10.28
C GLY A 61 -10.46 8.39 -8.84
N PHE A 62 -9.95 7.38 -8.13
CA PHE A 62 -9.36 7.49 -6.80
C PHE A 62 -7.90 7.05 -6.80
N CYS A 63 -7.11 7.63 -5.89
CA CYS A 63 -5.78 7.13 -5.57
C CYS A 63 -5.87 6.06 -4.48
N HIS A 64 -5.21 4.92 -4.70
CA HIS A 64 -5.12 3.81 -3.76
C HIS A 64 -3.66 3.60 -3.36
N LEU A 65 -3.44 3.17 -2.12
CA LEU A 65 -2.13 2.66 -1.71
C LEU A 65 -1.96 1.25 -2.26
N ALA A 66 -0.92 1.04 -3.04
CA ALA A 66 -0.49 -0.26 -3.52
C ALA A 66 0.82 -0.67 -2.85
N CYS A 67 1.05 -1.97 -2.80
CA CYS A 67 2.29 -2.56 -2.30
C CYS A 67 2.75 -3.71 -3.18
N ALA A 68 4.05 -4.00 -3.15
CA ALA A 68 4.64 -5.20 -3.72
C ALA A 68 5.84 -5.64 -2.88
N PRO A 69 6.11 -6.95 -2.83
CA PRO A 69 7.32 -7.43 -2.19
C PRO A 69 8.55 -7.09 -3.03
N THR A 70 9.69 -7.08 -2.34
CA THR A 70 11.01 -6.94 -2.94
C THR A 70 11.78 -8.25 -2.80
N HIS A 71 12.50 -8.63 -3.86
CA HIS A 71 13.32 -9.84 -3.91
C HIS A 71 14.66 -9.49 -4.55
N ASP A 72 15.76 -9.79 -3.86
CA ASP A 72 17.13 -9.44 -4.29
C ASP A 72 17.31 -7.96 -4.69
N GLY A 73 16.59 -7.06 -4.00
CA GLY A 73 16.62 -5.62 -4.27
C GLY A 73 15.74 -5.18 -5.46
N GLU A 74 15.01 -6.09 -6.09
CA GLU A 74 14.08 -5.81 -7.18
C GLU A 74 12.63 -5.81 -6.69
N VAL A 75 11.83 -4.86 -7.18
CA VAL A 75 10.39 -4.79 -6.87
C VAL A 75 9.63 -5.80 -7.74
N VAL A 76 8.94 -6.74 -7.11
CA VAL A 76 8.18 -7.78 -7.82
C VAL A 76 6.80 -7.25 -8.19
N THR A 77 6.72 -6.39 -9.20
CA THR A 77 5.47 -5.72 -9.63
C THR A 77 4.37 -6.68 -10.07
N GLY A 78 4.71 -7.90 -10.50
CA GLY A 78 3.74 -8.95 -10.80
C GLY A 78 2.98 -9.49 -9.57
N ALA A 79 3.49 -9.23 -8.36
CA ALA A 79 2.83 -9.53 -7.09
C ALA A 79 2.24 -8.28 -6.43
N ALA A 80 2.11 -7.18 -7.19
CA ALA A 80 1.57 -5.95 -6.66
C ALA A 80 0.06 -6.04 -6.44
N ALA A 81 -0.40 -5.47 -5.33
CA ALA A 81 -1.82 -5.42 -4.97
C ALA A 81 -2.16 -4.07 -4.34
N ARG A 82 -3.44 -3.68 -4.40
CA ARG A 82 -3.93 -2.62 -3.52
C ARG A 82 -3.97 -3.14 -2.10
N VAL A 83 -3.62 -2.29 -1.14
CA VAL A 83 -3.69 -2.64 0.28
C VAL A 83 -5.12 -3.04 0.70
N VAL A 84 -6.13 -2.41 0.11
CA VAL A 84 -7.55 -2.72 0.30
C VAL A 84 -7.95 -4.12 -0.19
N ASP A 85 -7.21 -4.70 -1.13
CA ASP A 85 -7.49 -6.04 -1.67
C ASP A 85 -6.75 -7.14 -0.91
N LEU A 86 -5.83 -6.78 -0.01
CA LEU A 86 -5.10 -7.75 0.80
C LEU A 86 -6.08 -8.45 1.75
N ALA A 87 -5.98 -9.78 1.85
CA ALA A 87 -6.80 -10.61 2.71
C ALA A 87 -6.01 -11.80 3.25
N GLY A 88 -6.54 -12.46 4.29
CA GLY A 88 -5.95 -13.69 4.85
C GLY A 88 -4.80 -13.49 5.82
N PHE A 89 -4.44 -12.25 6.16
CA PHE A 89 -3.42 -11.95 7.16
C PHE A 89 -3.96 -12.10 8.59
N GLY A 90 -3.16 -12.70 9.46
CA GLY A 90 -3.42 -12.77 10.89
C GLY A 90 -3.03 -11.49 11.64
N VAL A 91 -3.44 -11.39 12.91
CA VAL A 91 -3.14 -10.23 13.78
C VAL A 91 -1.66 -9.89 13.82
N ASP A 92 -0.78 -10.90 13.96
CA ASP A 92 0.67 -10.68 14.06
C ASP A 92 1.26 -10.08 12.77
N GLU A 93 0.83 -10.58 11.62
CA GLU A 93 1.28 -10.09 10.31
C GLU A 93 0.79 -8.66 10.05
N LEU A 94 -0.45 -8.36 10.43
CA LEU A 94 -1.02 -7.02 10.35
C LEU A 94 -0.28 -6.03 11.26
N ASN A 95 0.02 -6.45 12.48
CA ASN A 95 0.80 -5.65 13.42
C ASN A 95 2.21 -5.41 12.92
N TYR A 96 2.87 -6.44 12.38
CA TYR A 96 4.20 -6.32 11.78
C TYR A 96 4.22 -5.29 10.63
N LYS A 97 3.31 -5.43 9.66
CA LYS A 97 3.19 -4.50 8.52
C LYS A 97 2.86 -3.08 8.99
N ARG A 98 1.95 -2.93 9.95
CA ARG A 98 1.59 -1.63 10.55
C ARG A 98 2.80 -0.96 11.20
N GLU A 99 3.58 -1.71 11.99
CA GLU A 99 4.79 -1.18 12.64
C GLU A 99 5.83 -0.73 11.62
N ALA A 100 6.04 -1.52 10.57
CA ALA A 100 6.98 -1.19 9.50
C ALA A 100 6.59 0.13 8.80
N LEU A 101 5.32 0.29 8.43
CA LEU A 101 4.80 1.55 7.88
C LEU A 101 4.85 2.71 8.87
N THR A 102 4.63 2.45 10.16
CA THR A 102 4.74 3.46 11.22
C THR A 102 6.17 3.98 11.34
N ARG A 103 7.17 3.08 11.29
CA ARG A 103 8.59 3.48 11.26
C ARG A 103 8.90 4.28 9.99
N TRP A 104 8.38 3.86 8.85
CA TRP A 104 8.53 4.61 7.61
C TRP A 104 7.95 6.02 7.73
N LEU A 105 6.78 6.23 8.33
CA LEU A 105 6.21 7.57 8.52
C LEU A 105 7.13 8.51 9.32
N MET A 106 7.98 7.96 10.20
CA MET A 106 8.92 8.74 11.02
C MET A 106 10.23 9.08 10.27
N ASN A 107 10.64 8.25 9.30
CA ASN A 107 11.94 8.36 8.62
C ASN A 107 11.85 8.70 7.12
N GLN A 108 10.70 8.44 6.51
CA GLN A 108 10.27 8.76 5.14
C GLN A 108 11.30 8.42 4.04
N THR A 109 11.91 7.24 4.12
CA THR A 109 12.83 6.71 3.10
C THR A 109 12.11 6.45 1.78
N THR A 110 12.47 7.18 0.72
CA THR A 110 11.76 7.12 -0.57
C THR A 110 12.66 6.87 -1.76
N MET A 111 12.10 6.28 -2.81
CA MET A 111 12.72 6.08 -4.13
C MET A 111 11.85 6.69 -5.23
N ARG A 112 12.46 7.09 -6.34
CA ARG A 112 11.74 7.59 -7.51
C ARG A 112 11.96 6.71 -8.73
N VAL A 113 10.88 6.44 -9.46
CA VAL A 113 10.92 5.75 -10.76
C VAL A 113 10.84 6.76 -11.89
N GLY A 114 11.63 6.54 -12.94
CA GLY A 114 11.72 7.45 -14.09
C GLY A 114 10.44 7.52 -14.92
N ASP A 115 9.66 6.44 -14.97
CA ASP A 115 8.33 6.40 -15.61
C ASP A 115 7.25 6.00 -14.59
N PRO A 116 6.49 6.97 -14.04
CA PRO A 116 5.43 6.71 -13.06
C PRO A 116 4.30 5.79 -13.57
N ARG A 117 4.17 5.60 -14.90
CA ARG A 117 3.13 4.73 -15.47
C ARG A 117 3.35 3.26 -15.15
N LEU A 118 4.60 2.88 -14.84
CA LEU A 118 4.95 1.52 -14.41
C LEU A 118 4.36 1.16 -13.05
N LEU A 119 3.91 2.15 -12.28
CA LEU A 119 3.31 1.99 -10.96
C LEU A 119 1.78 1.87 -11.04
N GLN A 120 1.18 1.92 -12.24
CA GLN A 120 -0.26 1.73 -12.37
C GLN A 120 -0.60 0.25 -12.37
N LEU A 121 -1.47 -0.16 -11.44
CA LEU A 121 -2.00 -1.51 -11.42
C LEU A 121 -3.00 -1.68 -12.57
N PRO A 122 -3.02 -2.83 -13.25
CA PRO A 122 -4.06 -3.12 -14.23
C PRO A 122 -5.42 -3.01 -13.54
N VAL A 123 -6.32 -2.21 -14.12
CA VAL A 123 -7.74 -2.22 -13.76
C VAL A 123 -8.22 -3.62 -14.08
N GLY A 124 -8.73 -4.35 -13.08
CA GLY A 124 -9.17 -5.73 -13.24
C GLY A 124 -10.05 -5.88 -14.48
N GLY A 125 -9.49 -6.46 -15.54
CA GLY A 125 -10.27 -7.03 -16.62
C GLY A 125 -10.78 -8.36 -16.11
N ASP A 126 -12.10 -8.53 -16.16
CA ASP A 126 -12.86 -9.75 -15.95
C ASP A 126 -12.00 -11.03 -15.87
N THR A 127 -12.01 -11.67 -14.70
CA THR A 127 -11.87 -13.12 -14.67
C THR A 127 -13.06 -13.71 -15.41
N ALA A 128 -12.82 -14.14 -16.65
CA ALA A 128 -13.73 -14.97 -17.45
C ALA A 128 -14.03 -16.31 -16.78
#